data_AF-A0A1A9UPW4-F1
#
_entry.id   AF-A0A1A9UPW4-F1
#
_cell.length_a   1.000
_cell.length_b   1.000
_cell.length_c   1.000
_cell.angle_alpha   90.00
_cell.angle_beta   90.00
_cell.angle_gamma   90.00
#
_symmetry.space_group_name_H-M   'P 1'
#
loop_
_entity.id
_entity.type
_entity.pdbx_description
1 polymer ?
#
loop_
_entity_poly.entity_id
_entity_poly.type
_entity_poly.pdbx_seq_one_letter_code
_entity_poly.pdbx_strand_id
1 'polypeptide(L)'
;MGQFDVNVPLPLSDNGTAPSSSKQAPQKQGVTASADNFVQRIADLHNEYRAKHNCPPLQLDKNLTMYAMDWAKASHLANTNTLIHRNPQEYGENIFKATGWDITAEEIMKTWYDEEKQYKYTEAKFSTMCGHFTQIVWKDSKFLGVGATVR
;
A
#
# COMPACT_ATOMS: atom_id res chain seq x y z
N MET A 1 -5.31 -21.26 1.61
CA MET A 1 -5.58 -20.43 2.81
C MET A 1 -4.25 -19.82 3.20
N GLY A 2 -4.15 -18.49 3.30
CA GLY A 2 -2.87 -17.82 3.61
C GLY A 2 -2.39 -18.15 5.03
N GLN A 3 -1.07 -18.15 5.25
CA GLN A 3 -0.46 -18.37 6.57
C GLN A 3 -0.41 -17.05 7.35
N PHE A 4 -1.55 -16.58 7.86
CA PHE A 4 -1.71 -15.28 8.52
C PHE A 4 -0.93 -15.16 9.84
N ASP A 5 -0.73 -16.27 10.54
CA ASP A 5 0.10 -16.39 11.75
C ASP A 5 1.58 -16.10 11.48
N VAL A 6 2.07 -16.47 10.29
CA VAL A 6 3.46 -16.22 9.85
C VAL A 6 3.59 -14.88 9.13
N ASN A 7 2.58 -14.52 8.35
CA ASN A 7 2.65 -13.39 7.41
C ASN A 7 2.13 -12.07 7.96
N VAL A 8 1.49 -12.04 9.13
CA VAL A 8 1.05 -10.81 9.79
C VAL A 8 1.70 -10.73 11.18
N PRO A 9 3.00 -10.37 11.28
CA PRO A 9 3.71 -10.34 12.55
C PRO A 9 3.15 -9.28 13.49
N LEU A 10 3.33 -9.47 14.79
CA LEU A 10 3.03 -8.43 15.78
C LEU A 10 3.90 -7.19 15.54
N PRO A 11 3.39 -5.98 15.85
CA PRO A 11 4.20 -4.79 15.82
C PRO A 11 5.30 -4.86 16.89
N LEU A 12 6.44 -4.25 16.61
CA LEU A 12 7.53 -4.07 17.56
C LEU A 12 7.03 -3.24 18.74
N SER A 13 7.36 -3.66 19.97
CA SER A 13 7.18 -2.82 21.16
C SER A 13 8.03 -1.57 21.01
N ASP A 14 7.42 -0.39 21.20
CA ASP A 14 8.03 0.91 20.98
C ASP A 14 9.19 1.18 21.97
N ASN A 15 10.36 0.62 21.71
CA ASN A 15 11.62 1.02 22.34
C ASN A 15 12.25 2.04 21.41
N GLY A 16 11.83 3.30 21.58
CA GLY A 16 12.15 4.42 20.71
C GLY A 16 13.64 4.50 20.35
N THR A 17 13.94 4.38 19.07
CA THR A 17 15.16 4.93 18.46
C THR A 17 14.87 5.19 16.98
N ALA A 18 14.58 6.45 16.65
CA ALA A 18 14.44 6.89 15.27
C ALA A 18 15.82 7.10 14.63
N PRO A 19 16.11 6.59 13.43
CA PRO A 19 17.25 7.06 12.66
C PRO A 19 16.89 8.33 11.88
N SER A 20 17.71 9.36 12.08
CA SER A 20 17.74 10.62 11.34
C SER A 20 18.11 10.38 9.88
N SER A 21 17.33 10.90 8.93
CA SER A 21 17.68 10.92 7.51
C SER A 21 17.84 12.36 7.03
N SER A 22 19.02 12.62 6.47
CA SER A 22 19.54 13.91 5.99
C SER A 22 18.76 14.45 4.78
N LYS A 23 18.48 15.76 4.82
CA LYS A 23 17.90 16.55 3.72
C LYS A 23 18.82 16.64 2.50
N GLN A 24 18.25 16.49 1.30
CA GLN A 24 18.75 17.12 0.07
C GLN A 24 17.59 17.71 -0.74
N ALA A 25 17.89 18.78 -1.47
CA ALA A 25 17.01 19.53 -2.39
C ALA A 25 17.84 19.97 -3.61
N PRO A 26 17.26 20.55 -4.69
CA PRO A 26 15.98 20.27 -5.38
C PRO A 26 16.17 20.16 -6.92
N GLN A 27 15.26 19.52 -7.68
CA GLN A 27 15.16 19.78 -9.13
C GLN A 27 13.72 19.79 -9.66
N LYS A 28 13.43 20.79 -10.51
CA LYS A 28 12.16 21.01 -11.23
C LYS A 28 12.04 20.02 -12.38
N GLN A 29 10.95 19.26 -12.47
CA GLN A 29 10.53 18.59 -13.72
C GLN A 29 9.02 18.36 -13.72
N GLY A 30 8.44 18.45 -14.93
CA GLY A 30 7.01 18.64 -15.21
C GLY A 30 6.10 17.48 -14.79
N VAL A 31 4.82 17.64 -15.11
CA VAL A 31 3.61 16.88 -14.70
C VAL A 31 3.73 15.34 -14.54
N THR A 32 4.75 14.68 -15.09
CA THR A 32 5.09 13.27 -14.80
C THR A 32 5.69 13.05 -13.41
N ALA A 33 6.40 14.04 -12.87
CA ALA A 33 7.07 13.96 -11.57
C ALA A 33 6.07 13.80 -10.41
N SER A 34 4.84 14.32 -10.51
CA SER A 34 3.88 14.19 -9.41
C SER A 34 3.38 12.76 -9.23
N ALA A 35 3.13 12.03 -10.33
CA ALA A 35 2.69 10.64 -10.29
C ALA A 35 3.84 9.72 -9.84
N ASP A 36 5.04 9.92 -10.36
CA ASP A 36 6.22 9.15 -9.94
C ASP A 36 6.56 9.43 -8.46
N ASN A 37 6.46 10.67 -8.01
CA ASN A 37 6.62 11.03 -6.60
C ASN A 37 5.54 10.38 -5.72
N PHE A 38 4.29 10.30 -6.19
CA PHE A 38 3.21 9.65 -5.46
C PHE A 38 3.43 8.13 -5.36
N VAL A 39 3.79 7.47 -6.46
CA VAL A 39 4.11 6.04 -6.50
C VAL A 39 5.25 5.71 -5.55
N GLN A 40 6.34 6.48 -5.62
CA GLN A 40 7.48 6.29 -4.72
C GLN A 40 7.07 6.52 -3.26
N ARG A 41 6.26 7.56 -2.99
CA ARG A 41 5.82 7.87 -1.62
C ARG A 41 4.96 6.77 -1.02
N ILE A 42 4.07 6.15 -1.80
CA ILE A 42 3.30 4.98 -1.37
C ILE A 42 4.24 3.81 -1.04
N ALA A 43 5.25 3.55 -1.87
CA ALA A 43 6.22 2.48 -1.63
C ALA A 43 7.06 2.72 -0.36
N ASP A 44 7.48 3.96 -0.13
CA ASP A 44 8.23 4.35 1.08
C ASP A 44 7.37 4.14 2.33
N LEU A 45 6.12 4.60 2.31
CA LEU A 45 5.18 4.42 3.42
C LEU A 45 4.87 2.93 3.70
N HIS A 46 4.75 2.09 2.67
CA HIS A 46 4.65 0.64 2.88
C HIS A 46 5.85 0.12 3.68
N ASN A 47 7.06 0.53 3.30
CA ASN A 47 8.28 0.09 3.96
C ASN A 47 8.43 0.64 5.38
N GLU A 48 7.98 1.88 5.64
CA GLU A 48 7.89 2.45 6.99
C GLU A 48 6.96 1.62 7.88
N TYR A 49 5.77 1.23 7.40
CA TYR A 49 4.85 0.39 8.16
C TYR A 49 5.34 -1.05 8.32
N ARG A 50 5.92 -1.65 7.29
CA ARG A 50 6.50 -3.00 7.35
C ARG A 50 7.64 -3.10 8.35
N ALA A 51 8.47 -2.06 8.47
CA ALA A 51 9.54 -2.00 9.46
C ALA A 51 8.99 -2.11 10.90
N LYS A 52 7.81 -1.53 11.19
CA LYS A 52 7.15 -1.64 12.50
C LYS A 52 6.76 -3.09 12.84
N HIS A 53 6.66 -3.98 11.86
CA HIS A 53 6.33 -5.39 12.02
C HIS A 53 7.52 -6.32 11.73
N ASN A 54 8.73 -5.78 11.61
CA ASN A 54 9.93 -6.54 11.24
C ASN A 54 9.79 -7.30 9.90
N CYS A 55 9.00 -6.75 8.98
CA CYS A 55 8.83 -7.29 7.64
C CYS A 55 9.92 -6.71 6.69
N PRO A 56 10.50 -7.53 5.80
CA PRO A 56 11.46 -7.04 4.80
C PRO A 56 10.84 -5.96 3.92
N PRO A 57 11.60 -4.95 3.45
CA PRO A 57 11.07 -3.94 2.56
C PRO A 57 10.65 -4.53 1.21
N LEU A 58 9.57 -4.01 0.65
CA LEU A 58 9.12 -4.29 -0.71
C LEU A 58 9.99 -3.53 -1.71
N GLN A 59 10.26 -4.16 -2.83
CA GLN A 59 10.88 -3.53 -3.99
C GLN A 59 9.80 -3.11 -4.99
N LEU A 60 9.83 -1.86 -5.43
CA LEU A 60 8.92 -1.39 -6.46
C LEU A 60 9.26 -2.10 -7.79
N ASP A 61 8.29 -2.81 -8.34
CA ASP A 61 8.42 -3.53 -9.61
C ASP A 61 7.70 -2.78 -10.74
N LYS A 62 8.40 -2.60 -11.86
CA LYS A 62 7.88 -1.84 -13.01
C LYS A 62 6.70 -2.55 -13.69
N ASN A 63 6.74 -3.87 -13.81
CA ASN A 63 5.68 -4.63 -14.46
C ASN A 63 4.41 -4.65 -13.60
N LEU A 64 4.56 -4.84 -12.28
CA LEU A 64 3.44 -4.71 -11.34
C LEU A 64 2.88 -3.28 -11.31
N THR A 65 3.73 -2.27 -11.43
CA THR A 65 3.29 -0.87 -11.51
C THR A 65 2.46 -0.61 -12.77
N MET A 66 2.91 -1.10 -13.93
CA MET A 66 2.11 -1.04 -15.17
C MET A 66 0.78 -1.81 -15.02
N TYR A 67 0.82 -3.01 -14.44
CA TYR A 67 -0.36 -3.84 -14.18
C TYR A 67 -1.40 -3.15 -13.28
N ALA A 68 -0.94 -2.49 -12.21
CA ALA A 68 -1.78 -1.70 -11.31
C ALA A 68 -2.31 -0.43 -11.99
N MET A 69 -1.47 0.25 -12.79
CA MET A 69 -1.87 1.43 -13.55
C MET A 69 -2.97 1.12 -14.57
N ASP A 70 -2.87 -0.02 -15.26
CA ASP A 70 -3.89 -0.47 -16.21
C ASP A 70 -5.22 -0.71 -15.50
N TRP A 71 -5.20 -1.27 -14.28
CA TRP A 71 -6.44 -1.44 -13.49
C TRP A 71 -7.00 -0.12 -12.99
N ALA A 72 -6.14 0.79 -12.50
CA ALA A 72 -6.55 2.11 -12.05
C ALA A 72 -7.24 2.88 -13.19
N LYS A 73 -6.67 2.85 -14.41
CA LYS A 73 -7.27 3.45 -15.60
C LYS A 73 -8.56 2.74 -16.02
N ALA A 74 -8.57 1.42 -16.06
CA ALA A 74 -9.76 0.66 -16.46
C ALA A 74 -10.93 0.87 -15.49
N SER A 75 -10.69 0.78 -14.19
CA SER A 75 -11.71 1.03 -13.14
C SER A 75 -12.16 2.50 -13.13
N HIS A 76 -11.27 3.43 -13.42
CA HIS A 76 -11.61 4.85 -13.59
C HIS A 76 -12.49 5.13 -14.81
N LEU A 77 -12.25 4.42 -15.93
CA LEU A 77 -12.99 4.59 -17.19
C LEU A 77 -14.28 3.78 -17.25
N ALA A 78 -14.33 2.64 -16.57
CA ALA A 78 -15.48 1.77 -16.51
C ALA A 78 -16.48 2.29 -15.47
N ASN A 79 -16.99 3.52 -15.67
CA ASN A 79 -18.21 4.21 -15.19
C ASN A 79 -19.01 3.67 -13.98
N THR A 80 -18.40 2.90 -13.12
CA THR A 80 -19.00 2.15 -12.03
C THR A 80 -18.42 2.74 -10.77
N ASN A 81 -19.30 3.13 -9.85
CA ASN A 81 -18.88 3.59 -8.53
C ASN A 81 -18.45 2.43 -7.63
N THR A 82 -18.03 1.31 -8.21
CA THR A 82 -17.73 0.07 -7.50
C THR A 82 -16.23 -0.18 -7.48
N LEU A 83 -15.68 -0.29 -6.27
CA LEU A 83 -14.35 -0.84 -6.05
C LEU A 83 -14.45 -2.36 -6.20
N ILE A 84 -13.93 -2.88 -7.31
CA ILE A 84 -13.85 -4.31 -7.56
C ILE A 84 -12.40 -4.72 -7.72
N HIS A 85 -12.04 -5.83 -7.07
CA HIS A 85 -10.76 -6.46 -7.31
C HIS A 85 -10.71 -7.03 -8.72
N ARG A 86 -9.50 -7.05 -9.30
CA ARG A 86 -9.29 -7.67 -10.60
C ARG A 86 -9.62 -9.17 -10.52
N ASN A 87 -10.34 -9.66 -11.52
CA ASN A 87 -10.69 -11.08 -11.66
C ASN A 87 -10.39 -11.56 -13.10
N PRO A 88 -9.56 -12.60 -13.30
CA PRO A 88 -8.86 -13.41 -12.30
C PRO A 88 -7.81 -12.60 -11.52
N GLN A 89 -7.65 -12.92 -10.24
CA GLN A 89 -6.67 -12.29 -9.37
C GLN A 89 -5.34 -13.05 -9.41
N GLU A 90 -4.33 -12.45 -10.04
CA GLU A 90 -2.97 -13.02 -10.11
C GLU A 90 -2.09 -12.58 -8.92
N TYR A 91 -2.32 -11.38 -8.38
CA TYR A 91 -1.56 -10.78 -7.29
C TYR A 91 -2.47 -10.32 -6.15
N GLY A 92 -1.91 -10.20 -4.94
CA GLY A 92 -2.57 -9.47 -3.85
C GLY A 92 -2.82 -8.01 -4.24
N GLU A 93 -3.93 -7.43 -3.79
CA GLU A 93 -4.38 -6.12 -4.27
C GLU A 93 -5.08 -5.32 -3.16
N ASN A 94 -4.68 -4.06 -3.01
CA ASN A 94 -5.40 -3.04 -2.24
C ASN A 94 -5.89 -1.97 -3.22
N ILE A 95 -7.12 -1.49 -3.05
CA ILE A 95 -7.70 -0.43 -3.91
C ILE A 95 -8.23 0.70 -3.04
N PHE A 96 -8.01 1.93 -3.48
CA PHE A 96 -8.55 3.12 -2.86
C PHE A 96 -9.23 4.01 -3.91
N LYS A 97 -10.32 4.67 -3.53
CA LYS A 97 -10.96 5.72 -4.34
C LYS A 97 -11.42 6.86 -3.44
N ALA A 98 -10.95 8.07 -3.76
CA ALA A 98 -11.52 9.33 -3.25
C ALA A 98 -12.44 9.94 -4.32
N THR A 99 -13.45 10.70 -3.91
CA THR A 99 -14.32 11.44 -4.84
C THR A 99 -14.73 12.76 -4.20
N GLY A 100 -14.40 13.87 -4.85
CA GLY A 100 -14.78 15.22 -4.38
C GLY A 100 -13.73 15.93 -3.51
N TRP A 101 -12.54 15.36 -3.34
CA TRP A 101 -11.39 16.01 -2.72
C TRP A 101 -10.07 15.37 -3.16
N ASP A 102 -8.98 16.15 -3.03
CA ASP A 102 -7.63 15.65 -3.21
C ASP A 102 -7.22 14.81 -1.99
N ILE A 103 -6.62 13.65 -2.22
CA ILE A 103 -6.13 12.78 -1.16
C ILE A 103 -4.63 12.53 -1.30
N THR A 104 -3.94 12.51 -0.17
CA THR A 104 -2.49 12.28 -0.10
C THR A 104 -2.14 10.79 0.02
N ALA A 105 -0.87 10.45 -0.26
CA ALA A 105 -0.35 9.11 -0.07
C ALA A 105 -0.40 8.70 1.42
N GLU A 106 -0.09 9.64 2.31
CA GLU A 106 -0.15 9.46 3.77
C GLU A 106 -1.56 9.09 4.24
N GLU A 107 -2.59 9.79 3.76
CA GLU A 107 -3.98 9.52 4.15
C GLU A 107 -4.43 8.13 3.69
N ILE A 108 -4.13 7.75 2.44
CA ILE A 108 -4.47 6.41 1.91
C ILE A 108 -3.80 5.32 2.74
N MET A 109 -2.48 5.44 2.93
CA MET A 109 -1.70 4.44 3.66
C MET A 109 -2.12 4.34 5.12
N LYS A 110 -2.43 5.47 5.76
CA LYS A 110 -2.94 5.50 7.12
C LYS A 110 -4.32 4.85 7.22
N THR A 111 -5.22 5.09 6.27
CA THR A 111 -6.55 4.44 6.24
C THR A 111 -6.42 2.92 6.17
N TRP A 112 -5.60 2.41 5.25
CA TRP A 112 -5.37 0.97 5.15
C TRP A 112 -4.68 0.38 6.38
N TYR A 113 -3.68 1.06 6.94
CA TYR A 113 -2.94 0.56 8.09
C TYR A 113 -3.75 0.63 9.39
N ASP A 114 -4.63 1.62 9.56
CA ASP A 114 -5.46 1.77 10.77
C ASP A 114 -6.41 0.58 11.01
N GLU A 115 -6.65 -0.26 10.00
CA GLU A 115 -7.36 -1.54 10.16
C GLU A 115 -6.65 -2.51 11.12
N GLU A 116 -5.36 -2.31 11.40
CA GLU A 116 -4.58 -3.04 12.42
C GLU A 116 -5.30 -3.08 13.77
N LYS A 117 -5.97 -2.00 14.14
CA LYS A 117 -6.75 -1.87 15.39
C LYS A 117 -7.91 -2.87 15.47
N GLN A 118 -8.34 -3.40 14.34
CA GLN A 118 -9.41 -4.41 14.23
C GLN A 118 -8.84 -5.82 14.02
N TYR A 119 -7.54 -5.96 13.75
CA TYR A 119 -6.91 -7.25 13.53
C TYR A 119 -6.68 -7.98 14.86
N LYS A 120 -7.22 -9.19 14.95
CA LYS A 120 -7.04 -10.04 16.12
C LYS A 120 -5.90 -11.01 15.88
N TYR A 121 -4.68 -10.63 16.28
CA TYR A 121 -3.47 -11.45 16.11
C TYR A 121 -3.58 -12.85 16.72
N THR A 122 -4.35 -13.01 17.80
CA THR A 122 -4.60 -14.32 18.44
C THR A 122 -5.45 -15.25 17.59
N GLU A 123 -6.30 -14.71 16.71
CA GLU A 123 -7.12 -15.51 15.80
C GLU A 123 -6.39 -15.82 14.49
N ALA A 124 -5.39 -14.99 14.11
CA ALA A 124 -4.52 -15.16 12.96
C ALA A 124 -5.26 -15.62 11.69
N LYS A 125 -6.31 -14.88 11.32
CA LYS A 125 -7.19 -15.24 10.19
C LYS A 125 -7.56 -14.03 9.36
N PHE A 126 -7.95 -14.29 8.12
CA PHE A 126 -8.52 -13.28 7.25
C PHE A 126 -9.82 -12.70 7.83
N SER A 127 -9.98 -11.38 7.71
CA SER A 127 -11.26 -10.69 7.85
C SER A 127 -11.31 -9.56 6.83
N THR A 128 -12.49 -9.33 6.26
CA THR A 128 -12.71 -8.25 5.29
C THR A 128 -12.51 -6.86 5.89
N MET A 129 -12.54 -6.73 7.22
CA MET A 129 -12.29 -5.47 7.92
C MET A 129 -10.81 -5.09 8.04
N CYS A 130 -9.90 -6.03 7.75
CA CYS A 130 -8.45 -5.86 7.93
C CYS A 130 -7.63 -6.37 6.74
N GLY A 131 -8.29 -6.55 5.59
CA GLY A 131 -7.66 -7.04 4.37
C GLY A 131 -6.53 -6.11 3.90
N HIS A 132 -6.73 -4.79 3.96
CA HIS A 132 -5.72 -3.85 3.49
C HIS A 132 -4.50 -3.83 4.40
N PHE A 133 -4.71 -3.78 5.71
CA PHE A 133 -3.63 -3.86 6.70
C PHE A 133 -2.80 -5.14 6.53
N THR A 134 -3.48 -6.30 6.51
CA THR A 134 -2.77 -7.59 6.42
C THR A 134 -1.95 -7.68 5.12
N GLN A 135 -2.42 -7.09 4.02
CA GLN A 135 -1.66 -7.04 2.78
C GLN A 135 -0.43 -6.13 2.85
N ILE A 136 -0.49 -4.99 3.55
CA ILE A 136 0.66 -4.08 3.74
C ILE A 136 1.80 -4.81 4.44
N VAL A 137 1.49 -5.49 5.55
CA VAL A 137 2.50 -6.15 6.38
C VAL A 137 2.76 -7.61 6.00
N TRP A 138 2.21 -8.07 4.88
CA TRP A 138 2.36 -9.47 4.43
C TRP A 138 3.85 -9.84 4.25
N LYS A 139 4.39 -10.65 5.17
CA LYS A 139 5.84 -10.87 5.27
C LYS A 139 6.47 -11.43 3.99
N ASP A 140 5.79 -12.37 3.34
CA ASP A 140 6.30 -13.05 2.14
C ASP A 140 6.17 -12.22 0.86
N SER A 141 5.46 -11.09 0.90
CA SER A 141 5.45 -10.16 -0.23
C SER A 141 6.83 -9.55 -0.42
N LYS A 142 7.32 -9.55 -1.67
CA LYS A 142 8.66 -9.06 -2.04
C LYS A 142 8.62 -7.84 -2.95
N PHE A 143 7.57 -7.75 -3.77
CA PHE A 143 7.41 -6.73 -4.79
C PHE A 143 6.11 -5.97 -4.59
N LEU A 144 6.12 -4.69 -4.97
CA LEU A 144 4.97 -3.81 -4.98
C LEU A 144 4.82 -3.17 -6.36
N GLY A 145 3.59 -3.03 -6.83
CA GLY A 145 3.25 -2.15 -7.94
C GLY A 145 2.21 -1.13 -7.49
N VAL A 146 2.33 0.12 -7.93
CA VAL A 146 1.38 1.19 -7.56
C VAL A 146 0.87 1.86 -8.83
N GLY A 147 -0.46 1.85 -9.02
CA GLY A 147 -1.13 2.58 -10.10
C GLY A 147 -2.05 3.64 -9.51
N ALA A 148 -1.95 4.88 -10.00
CA ALA A 148 -2.80 5.98 -9.55
C ALA A 148 -3.25 6.82 -10.75
N THR A 149 -4.50 7.25 -10.71
CA THR A 149 -5.08 8.14 -11.72
C THR A 149 -6.05 9.11 -11.04
N VAL A 150 -6.07 10.35 -11.50
CA VAL A 150 -6.96 11.41 -11.03
C VAL A 150 -7.98 11.74 -12.12
N ARG A 151 -9.20 12.14 -11.72
CA ARG A 151 -10.25 12.61 -12.64
C ARG A 151 -10.29 14.12 -12.67
#